data_AF-A0A932RZ63-F1
#
_entry.id   AF-A0A932RZ63-F1
#
_cell.length_a   1.000
_cell.length_b   1.000
_cell.length_c   1.000
_cell.angle_alpha   90.00
_cell.angle_beta   90.00
_cell.angle_gamma   90.00
#
_symmetry.space_group_name_H-M   'P 1'
#
loop_
_entity.id
_entity.type
_entity.pdbx_description
1 polymer ?
#
loop_
_entity_poly.entity_id
_entity_poly.type
_entity_poly.pdbx_seq_one_letter_code
_entity_poly.pdbx_strand_id
1 'polypeptide(L)'
;MNPTNAMSGWQWMKDALQLFKMRPFELIFSVFGLLLCSLVLGSIPLAGPVAAFLCGPLLAVGVAQACRQVQAGQSANAAVLFVAFRSPARNSLLILGLAQFVATVISLYLASLVDDGFFAELYQNPQLLDAKQGQDMAVTRQLYWRFLQSFALSRLMYVPAMMAFWFTPYLIMWHGMSASKASFYSFFAVWRARMAFLTYFFTCIALLMGISLGLGLLASLNAGIASVINALSFPLMILLVTVFYCSFYTSYSAVFDRAETVV
;
A
#
# COMPACT_ATOMS: atom_id res chain seq x y z
N MET A 1 -18.35 -9.08 11.43
CA MET A 1 -16.88 -9.11 11.54
C MET A 1 -16.49 -10.37 12.26
N ASN A 2 -15.61 -11.16 11.68
CA ASN A 2 -15.12 -12.38 12.31
C ASN A 2 -14.14 -12.04 13.45
N PRO A 3 -14.03 -12.88 14.49
CA PRO A 3 -12.97 -12.73 15.49
C PRO A 3 -11.60 -13.00 14.84
N THR A 4 -10.66 -12.07 15.00
CA THR A 4 -9.26 -12.22 14.57
C THR A 4 -8.36 -12.40 15.79
N ASN A 5 -7.41 -13.31 15.72
CA ASN A 5 -6.37 -13.48 16.73
C ASN A 5 -5.02 -12.97 16.21
N ALA A 6 -3.98 -12.97 17.05
CA ALA A 6 -2.66 -12.52 16.63
C ALA A 6 -2.10 -13.35 15.45
N MET A 7 -2.41 -14.64 15.33
CA MET A 7 -1.95 -15.45 14.20
C MET A 7 -2.65 -15.12 12.87
N SER A 8 -3.80 -14.42 12.91
CA SER A 8 -4.53 -14.05 11.70
C SER A 8 -3.68 -13.21 10.73
N GLY A 9 -2.82 -12.31 11.23
CA GLY A 9 -1.96 -11.49 10.37
C GLY A 9 -0.96 -12.29 9.53
N TRP A 10 -0.38 -13.34 10.12
CA TRP A 10 0.46 -14.30 9.41
C TRP A 10 -0.34 -15.12 8.39
N GLN A 11 -1.58 -15.51 8.76
CA GLN A 11 -2.47 -16.25 7.87
C GLN A 11 -2.87 -15.43 6.64
N TRP A 12 -3.15 -14.12 6.79
CA TRP A 12 -3.47 -13.25 5.66
C TRP A 12 -2.37 -13.23 4.60
N MET A 13 -1.10 -13.24 5.03
CA MET A 13 0.04 -13.30 4.11
C MET A 13 0.15 -14.67 3.43
N LYS A 14 -0.07 -15.77 4.16
CA LYS A 14 -0.11 -17.11 3.57
C LYS A 14 -1.21 -17.24 2.52
N ASP A 15 -2.40 -16.76 2.84
CA ASP A 15 -3.56 -16.79 1.94
C ASP A 15 -3.29 -15.93 0.71
N ALA A 16 -2.62 -14.78 0.88
CA ALA A 16 -2.20 -13.93 -0.23
C ALA A 16 -1.22 -14.62 -1.17
N LEU A 17 -0.25 -15.36 -0.62
CA LEU A 17 0.69 -16.16 -1.41
C LEU A 17 0.00 -17.33 -2.12
N GLN A 18 -0.99 -17.96 -1.50
CA GLN A 18 -1.80 -19.01 -2.13
C GLN A 18 -2.63 -18.43 -3.28
N LEU A 19 -3.30 -17.30 -3.06
CA LEU A 19 -4.07 -16.58 -4.07
C LEU A 19 -3.21 -16.17 -5.25
N PHE A 20 -2.04 -15.61 -4.97
CA PHE A 20 -1.06 -15.24 -5.99
C PHE A 20 -0.66 -16.43 -6.87
N LYS A 21 -0.46 -17.61 -6.28
CA LYS A 21 -0.08 -18.83 -7.00
C LYS A 21 -1.18 -19.38 -7.90
N MET A 22 -2.46 -19.03 -7.69
CA MET A 22 -3.57 -19.52 -8.53
C MET A 22 -3.47 -18.96 -9.96
N ARG A 23 -3.24 -17.65 -10.11
CA ARG A 23 -3.15 -16.93 -11.39
C ARG A 23 -2.14 -15.78 -11.31
N PRO A 24 -0.82 -16.06 -11.21
CA PRO A 24 0.18 -15.01 -10.94
C PRO A 24 0.23 -13.96 -12.05
N PHE A 25 0.16 -14.35 -13.32
CA PHE A 25 0.24 -13.43 -14.45
C PHE A 25 -0.92 -12.43 -14.49
N GLU A 26 -2.15 -12.86 -14.18
CA GLU A 26 -3.33 -11.99 -14.19
C GLU A 26 -3.26 -10.94 -13.06
N LEU A 27 -2.79 -11.35 -11.88
CA LEU A 27 -2.62 -10.47 -10.73
C LEU A 27 -1.46 -9.49 -10.93
N ILE A 28 -0.32 -9.97 -11.47
CA ILE A 28 0.81 -9.12 -11.86
C ILE A 28 0.36 -8.09 -12.89
N PHE A 29 -0.40 -8.50 -13.91
CA PHE A 29 -0.88 -7.58 -14.93
C PHE A 29 -1.84 -6.53 -14.37
N SER A 30 -2.72 -6.92 -13.44
CA SER A 30 -3.63 -6.00 -12.76
C SER A 30 -2.87 -4.94 -11.94
N VAL A 31 -1.86 -5.36 -11.19
CA VAL A 31 -1.03 -4.47 -10.36
C VAL A 31 -0.10 -3.64 -11.23
N PHE A 32 0.45 -4.20 -12.29
CA PHE A 32 1.22 -3.45 -13.28
C PHE A 32 0.37 -2.36 -13.93
N GLY A 33 -0.88 -2.67 -14.31
CA GLY A 33 -1.84 -1.69 -14.81
C GLY A 33 -2.13 -0.57 -13.80
N LEU A 34 -2.27 -0.91 -12.51
CA LEU A 34 -2.42 0.06 -11.44
C LEU A 34 -1.18 0.98 -11.33
N LEU A 35 0.03 0.41 -11.36
CA LEU A 35 1.28 1.18 -11.30
C LEU A 35 1.44 2.07 -12.53
N LEU A 36 1.14 1.56 -13.73
CA LEU A 36 1.20 2.32 -14.97
C LEU A 36 0.21 3.48 -14.96
N CYS A 37 -1.03 3.26 -14.53
CA CYS A 37 -2.01 4.34 -14.38
C CYS A 37 -1.52 5.39 -13.37
N SER A 38 -0.97 4.95 -12.24
CA SER A 38 -0.43 5.84 -11.22
C SER A 38 0.74 6.66 -11.73
N LEU A 39 1.62 6.07 -12.55
CA LEU A 39 2.75 6.74 -13.19
C LEU A 39 2.27 7.80 -14.20
N VAL A 40 1.29 7.44 -15.04
CA VAL A 40 0.72 8.36 -16.04
C VAL A 40 -0.02 9.52 -15.36
N LEU A 41 -0.76 9.27 -14.27
CA LEU A 41 -1.40 10.32 -13.51
C LEU A 41 -0.35 11.22 -12.83
N GLY A 42 0.68 10.62 -12.23
CA GLY A 42 1.74 11.33 -11.51
C GLY A 42 2.66 12.18 -12.41
N SER A 43 2.71 11.94 -13.72
CA SER A 43 3.55 12.72 -14.63
C SER A 43 3.02 14.13 -14.91
N ILE A 44 1.76 14.42 -14.56
CA ILE A 44 1.15 15.74 -14.73
C ILE A 44 1.66 16.67 -13.61
N PRO A 45 2.35 17.77 -13.93
CA PRO A 45 2.83 18.72 -12.93
C PRO A 45 1.67 19.30 -12.11
N LEU A 46 1.84 19.41 -10.79
CA LEU A 46 0.90 19.94 -9.79
C LEU A 46 -0.43 19.17 -9.64
N ALA A 47 -1.10 18.81 -10.73
CA ALA A 47 -2.36 18.07 -10.72
C ALA A 47 -2.17 16.55 -10.55
N GLY A 48 -1.01 16.03 -10.94
CA GLY A 48 -0.74 14.59 -10.94
C GLY A 48 -0.82 13.91 -9.59
N PRO A 49 -0.19 14.44 -8.53
CA PRO A 49 -0.31 13.89 -7.19
C PRO A 49 -1.76 13.82 -6.71
N VAL A 50 -2.53 14.91 -6.91
CA VAL A 50 -3.94 14.96 -6.54
C VAL A 50 -4.74 13.90 -7.31
N ALA A 51 -4.55 13.82 -8.64
CA ALA A 51 -5.23 12.83 -9.48
C ALA A 51 -4.88 11.39 -9.08
N ALA A 52 -3.62 11.10 -8.73
CA ALA A 52 -3.20 9.80 -8.25
C ALA A 52 -3.87 9.43 -6.91
N PHE A 53 -3.99 10.38 -5.97
CA PHE A 53 -4.73 10.16 -4.72
C PHE A 53 -6.22 9.94 -4.94
N LEU A 54 -6.85 10.71 -5.84
CA LEU A 54 -8.27 10.57 -6.16
C LEU A 54 -8.59 9.23 -6.82
N CYS A 55 -7.78 8.82 -7.80
CA CYS A 55 -7.97 7.59 -8.56
C CYS A 55 -7.47 6.34 -7.81
N GLY A 56 -6.57 6.50 -6.83
CA GLY A 56 -5.94 5.41 -6.08
C GLY A 56 -6.94 4.40 -5.51
N PRO A 57 -7.98 4.82 -4.77
CA PRO A 57 -8.99 3.91 -4.24
C PRO A 57 -9.77 3.17 -5.32
N LEU A 58 -10.05 3.80 -6.46
CA LEU A 58 -10.76 3.16 -7.57
C LEU A 58 -9.92 2.04 -8.20
N LEU A 59 -8.65 2.32 -8.45
CA LEU A 59 -7.71 1.34 -9.01
C LEU A 59 -7.43 0.21 -8.02
N ALA A 60 -7.27 0.52 -6.73
CA ALA A 60 -7.06 -0.48 -5.67
C ALA A 60 -8.25 -1.44 -5.54
N VAL A 61 -9.48 -0.94 -5.68
CA VAL A 61 -10.69 -1.79 -5.77
C VAL A 61 -10.66 -2.66 -7.01
N GLY A 62 -10.19 -2.15 -8.15
CA GLY A 62 -10.01 -2.94 -9.37
C GLY A 62 -9.08 -4.14 -9.17
N VAL A 63 -7.93 -3.93 -8.51
CA VAL A 63 -7.02 -5.03 -8.15
C VAL A 63 -7.66 -6.01 -7.17
N ALA A 64 -8.40 -5.53 -6.18
CA ALA A 64 -9.10 -6.41 -5.25
C ALA A 64 -10.24 -7.19 -5.92
N GLN A 65 -10.90 -6.61 -6.93
CA GLN A 65 -11.86 -7.33 -7.76
C GLN A 65 -11.19 -8.42 -8.60
N ALA A 66 -9.97 -8.17 -9.11
CA ALA A 66 -9.17 -9.20 -9.76
C ALA A 66 -8.85 -10.36 -8.80
N CYS A 67 -8.43 -10.03 -7.58
CA CYS A 67 -8.18 -11.01 -6.51
C CYS A 67 -9.43 -11.87 -6.24
N ARG A 68 -10.61 -11.25 -6.15
CA ARG A 68 -11.89 -11.93 -5.95
C ARG A 68 -12.29 -12.83 -7.11
N GLN A 69 -12.04 -12.41 -8.36
CA GLN A 69 -12.29 -13.25 -9.56
C GLN A 69 -11.37 -14.47 -9.59
N VAL A 70 -10.07 -14.27 -9.34
CA VAL A 70 -9.09 -15.36 -9.29
C VAL A 70 -9.44 -16.35 -8.19
N GLN A 71 -9.84 -15.87 -7.01
CA GLN A 71 -10.28 -16.73 -5.91
C GLN A 71 -11.52 -17.57 -6.29
N ALA A 72 -12.44 -17.01 -7.09
CA ALA A 72 -13.61 -17.71 -7.61
C ALA A 72 -13.32 -18.61 -8.83
N GLY A 73 -12.05 -18.81 -9.20
CA GLY A 73 -11.65 -19.60 -10.37
C GLY A 73 -11.95 -18.93 -11.73
N GLN A 74 -12.29 -17.64 -11.72
CA GLN A 74 -12.55 -16.85 -12.92
C GLN A 74 -11.28 -16.14 -13.39
N SER A 75 -11.20 -15.82 -14.69
CA SER A 75 -10.08 -15.04 -15.23
C SER A 75 -10.30 -13.55 -14.99
N ALA A 76 -9.28 -12.88 -14.48
CA ALA A 76 -9.25 -11.44 -14.30
C ALA A 76 -8.75 -10.74 -15.56
N ASN A 77 -9.65 -10.05 -16.26
CA ASN A 77 -9.31 -9.29 -17.45
C ASN A 77 -8.72 -7.91 -17.11
N ALA A 78 -7.99 -7.29 -18.05
CA ALA A 78 -7.43 -5.95 -17.89
C ALA A 78 -8.47 -4.88 -17.54
N ALA A 79 -9.71 -5.05 -18.03
CA ALA A 79 -10.80 -4.12 -17.78
C ALA A 79 -11.29 -4.12 -16.32
N VAL A 80 -11.01 -5.18 -15.55
CA VAL A 80 -11.40 -5.28 -14.14
C VAL A 80 -10.81 -4.16 -13.30
N LEU A 81 -9.62 -3.67 -13.68
CA LEU A 81 -8.96 -2.55 -12.99
C LEU A 81 -9.83 -1.28 -12.98
N PHE A 82 -10.63 -1.09 -14.04
CA PHE A 82 -11.47 0.09 -14.21
C PHE A 82 -12.93 -0.13 -13.78
N VAL A 83 -13.25 -1.26 -13.15
CA VAL A 83 -14.64 -1.59 -12.75
C VAL A 83 -15.26 -0.53 -11.84
N ALA A 84 -14.46 0.02 -10.91
CA ALA A 84 -14.92 1.04 -9.95
C ALA A 84 -15.23 2.39 -10.62
N PHE A 85 -14.69 2.66 -11.82
CA PHE A 85 -14.96 3.91 -12.55
C PHE A 85 -16.36 3.92 -13.18
N ARG A 86 -16.95 2.74 -13.39
CA ARG A 86 -18.28 2.58 -14.01
C ARG A 86 -19.36 2.21 -12.99
N SER A 87 -19.01 2.08 -11.71
CA SER A 87 -19.95 1.68 -10.67
C SER A 87 -20.58 2.90 -9.98
N PRO A 88 -21.75 2.73 -9.34
CA PRO A 88 -22.34 3.78 -8.49
C PRO A 88 -21.43 4.22 -7.33
N ALA A 89 -20.46 3.37 -6.95
CA ALA A 89 -19.46 3.66 -5.92
C ALA A 89 -18.40 4.69 -6.34
N ARG A 90 -18.28 5.02 -7.64
CA ARG A 90 -17.26 5.93 -8.19
C ARG A 90 -17.13 7.22 -7.39
N ASN A 91 -18.24 7.94 -7.18
CA ASN A 91 -18.20 9.25 -6.53
C ASN A 91 -17.77 9.14 -5.06
N SER A 92 -18.27 8.13 -4.34
CA SER A 92 -17.86 7.85 -2.96
C SER A 92 -16.38 7.49 -2.86
N LEU A 93 -15.82 6.75 -3.83
CA LEU A 93 -14.40 6.41 -3.89
C LEU A 93 -13.53 7.61 -4.25
N LEU A 94 -14.01 8.53 -5.10
CA LEU A 94 -13.31 9.79 -5.38
C LEU A 94 -13.27 10.71 -4.15
N ILE A 95 -14.39 10.81 -3.42
CA ILE A 95 -14.45 11.53 -2.14
C ILE A 95 -13.49 10.91 -1.13
N LEU A 96 -13.39 9.58 -1.09
CA LEU A 96 -12.43 8.87 -0.26
C LEU A 96 -10.99 9.23 -0.63
N GLY A 97 -10.64 9.24 -1.92
CA GLY A 97 -9.31 9.62 -2.38
C GLY A 97 -8.95 11.07 -2.04
N LEU A 98 -9.91 11.99 -2.17
CA LEU A 98 -9.75 13.37 -1.72
C LEU A 98 -9.55 13.46 -0.19
N ALA A 99 -10.35 12.74 0.60
CA ALA A 99 -10.20 12.70 2.05
C ALA A 99 -8.84 12.14 2.47
N GLN A 100 -8.33 11.14 1.75
CA GLN A 100 -7.02 10.55 1.97
C GLN A 100 -5.89 11.54 1.65
N PHE A 101 -6.02 12.32 0.58
CA PHE A 101 -5.10 13.40 0.24
C PHE A 101 -5.08 14.48 1.34
N VAL A 102 -6.26 14.97 1.74
CA VAL A 102 -6.38 15.98 2.79
C VAL A 102 -5.78 15.48 4.11
N ALA A 103 -6.06 14.24 4.51
CA ALA A 103 -5.48 13.64 5.70
C ALA A 103 -3.94 13.56 5.65
N THR A 104 -3.39 13.28 4.45
CA THR A 104 -1.93 13.25 4.24
C THR A 104 -1.32 14.64 4.36
N VAL A 105 -1.96 15.66 3.78
CA VAL A 105 -1.50 17.06 3.90
C VAL A 105 -1.56 17.52 5.35
N ILE A 106 -2.63 17.21 6.07
CA ILE A 106 -2.76 17.54 7.50
C ILE A 106 -1.68 16.84 8.33
N SER A 107 -1.41 15.54 8.10
CA SER A 107 -0.37 14.84 8.85
C SER A 107 1.03 15.40 8.60
N LEU A 108 1.33 15.79 7.35
CA LEU A 108 2.59 16.44 7.01
C LEU A 108 2.71 17.83 7.65
N TYR A 109 1.64 18.62 7.60
CA TYR A 109 1.60 19.94 8.23
C TYR A 109 1.82 19.85 9.74
N LEU A 110 1.10 18.95 10.43
CA LEU A 110 1.26 18.75 11.87
C LEU A 110 2.66 18.25 12.23
N ALA A 111 3.27 17.37 11.42
CA ALA A 111 4.65 16.96 11.62
C ALA A 111 5.63 18.13 11.42
N SER A 112 5.38 19.02 10.46
CA SER A 112 6.22 20.20 10.23
C SER A 112 6.20 21.22 11.37
N LEU A 113 5.15 21.22 12.18
CA LEU A 113 5.07 22.06 13.38
C LEU A 113 5.98 21.56 14.51
N VAL A 114 6.39 20.29 14.46
CA VAL A 114 7.18 19.63 15.51
C VAL A 114 8.65 19.49 15.09
N ASP A 115 8.95 19.53 13.80
CA ASP A 115 10.31 19.32 13.26
C ASP A 115 11.07 20.61 12.92
N ASP A 116 10.64 21.73 13.50
CA ASP A 116 11.17 23.09 13.26
C ASP A 116 11.11 23.52 11.78
N GLY A 117 10.16 22.98 11.01
CA GLY A 117 9.98 23.31 9.60
C GLY A 117 10.91 22.56 8.64
N PHE A 118 11.53 21.46 9.08
CA PHE A 118 12.43 20.65 8.24
C PHE A 118 11.74 20.18 6.95
N PHE A 119 10.46 19.76 7.01
CA PHE A 119 9.72 19.42 5.78
C PHE A 119 9.49 20.61 4.85
N ALA A 120 9.31 21.81 5.39
CA ALA A 120 9.16 23.02 4.57
C ALA A 120 10.50 23.39 3.90
N GLU A 121 11.60 23.25 4.63
CA GLU A 121 12.96 23.42 4.11
C GLU A 121 13.26 22.41 2.99
N LEU A 122 12.88 21.13 3.20
CA LEU A 122 13.04 20.07 2.22
C LEU A 122 12.18 20.28 0.97
N TYR A 123 10.96 20.80 1.13
CA TYR A 123 10.09 21.11 -0.01
C TYR A 123 10.66 22.26 -0.86
N GLN A 124 11.22 23.30 -0.20
CA GLN A 124 11.87 24.42 -0.88
C GLN A 124 13.21 24.04 -1.51
N ASN A 125 13.93 23.11 -0.88
CA ASN A 125 15.23 22.62 -1.32
C ASN A 125 15.23 21.08 -1.43
N PRO A 126 14.58 20.50 -2.47
CA PRO A 126 14.52 19.05 -2.64
C PRO A 126 15.90 18.38 -2.71
N GLN A 127 16.90 19.13 -3.16
CA GLN A 127 18.29 18.70 -3.30
C GLN A 127 19.02 18.49 -1.96
N LEU A 128 18.41 18.85 -0.82
CA LEU A 128 18.99 18.59 0.51
C LEU A 128 19.19 17.08 0.78
N LEU A 129 18.38 16.22 0.16
CA LEU A 129 18.54 14.77 0.22
C LEU A 129 19.41 14.20 -0.90
N ASP A 130 19.66 14.98 -1.96
CA ASP A 130 20.53 14.61 -3.09
C ASP A 130 22.02 14.87 -2.78
N ALA A 131 22.38 14.95 -1.50
CA ALA A 131 23.76 15.18 -1.04
C ALA A 131 24.72 14.21 -1.77
N LYS A 132 25.44 14.77 -2.76
CA LYS A 132 26.38 14.03 -3.60
C LYS A 132 27.47 13.39 -2.74
N GLN A 133 27.96 12.23 -3.19
CA GLN A 133 29.21 11.62 -2.73
C GLN A 133 30.31 12.68 -2.70
N GLY A 134 30.63 13.23 -1.52
CA GLY A 134 31.57 14.35 -1.36
C GLY A 134 31.31 15.29 -0.18
N GLN A 135 30.11 15.31 0.40
CA GLN A 135 29.86 16.00 1.68
C GLN A 135 30.36 15.19 2.88
N ASP A 136 30.69 15.90 3.97
CA ASP A 136 31.08 15.32 5.26
C ASP A 136 30.01 14.31 5.71
N MET A 137 30.42 13.06 5.89
CA MET A 137 29.55 11.93 6.23
C MET A 137 28.75 12.19 7.50
N ALA A 138 29.27 13.03 8.41
CA ALA A 138 28.58 13.42 9.63
C ALA A 138 27.35 14.31 9.36
N VAL A 139 27.47 15.29 8.46
CA VAL A 139 26.39 16.22 8.09
C VAL A 139 25.28 15.47 7.34
N THR A 140 25.66 14.62 6.39
CA THR A 140 24.72 13.77 5.64
C THR A 140 23.96 12.83 6.58
N ARG A 141 24.64 12.18 7.54
CA ARG A 141 24.00 11.31 8.54
C ARG A 141 22.99 12.07 9.40
N GLN A 142 23.32 13.28 9.84
CA GLN A 142 22.42 14.10 10.65
C GLN A 142 21.17 14.51 9.88
N LEU A 143 21.31 14.90 8.61
CA LEU A 143 20.17 15.22 7.73
C LEU A 143 19.25 14.01 7.53
N TYR A 144 19.81 12.83 7.23
CA TYR A 144 19.02 11.60 7.11
C TYR A 144 18.32 11.23 8.41
N TRP A 145 18.98 11.40 9.56
CA TRP A 145 18.37 11.13 10.85
C TRP A 145 17.18 12.05 11.14
N ARG A 146 17.33 13.36 10.89
CA ARG A 146 16.22 14.33 10.98
C ARG A 146 15.07 13.95 10.06
N PHE A 147 15.36 13.62 8.80
CA PHE A 147 14.36 13.15 7.84
C PHE A 147 13.60 11.92 8.35
N LEU A 148 14.30 10.91 8.85
CA LEU A 148 13.68 9.70 9.38
C LEU A 148 12.78 9.99 10.59
N GLN A 149 13.19 10.88 11.49
CA GLN A 149 12.39 11.29 12.65
C GLN A 149 11.12 12.03 12.22
N SER A 150 11.24 13.05 11.37
CA SER A 150 10.08 13.80 10.85
C SER A 150 9.13 12.90 10.07
N PHE A 151 9.67 12.01 9.22
CA PHE A 151 8.88 11.03 8.49
C PHE A 151 8.14 10.09 9.44
N ALA A 152 8.83 9.51 10.42
CA ALA A 152 8.21 8.62 11.40
C ALA A 152 7.07 9.32 12.17
N LEU A 153 7.26 10.58 12.57
CA LEU A 153 6.23 11.37 13.25
C LEU A 153 5.01 11.62 12.35
N SER A 154 5.22 12.04 11.11
CA SER A 154 4.15 12.20 10.12
C SER A 154 3.36 10.90 9.92
N ARG A 155 4.06 9.76 9.80
CA ARG A 155 3.43 8.45 9.66
C ARG A 155 2.63 8.06 10.90
N LEU A 156 3.13 8.37 12.10
CA LEU A 156 2.42 8.13 13.36
C LEU A 156 1.12 8.94 13.42
N MET A 157 1.15 10.22 13.02
CA MET A 157 -0.03 11.07 12.95
C MET A 157 -1.04 10.62 11.90
N TYR A 158 -0.57 9.95 10.83
CA TYR A 158 -1.42 9.41 9.77
C TYR A 158 -2.07 8.06 10.13
N VAL A 159 -1.64 7.38 11.19
CA VAL A 159 -2.17 6.06 11.60
C VAL A 159 -3.71 6.03 11.71
N PRO A 160 -4.38 6.96 12.40
CA PRO A 160 -5.84 6.94 12.52
C PRO A 160 -6.54 7.05 11.15
N ALA A 161 -5.99 7.86 10.25
CA ALA A 161 -6.48 7.98 8.88
C ALA A 161 -6.27 6.67 8.11
N MET A 162 -5.09 6.03 8.24
CA MET A 162 -4.86 4.71 7.64
C MET A 162 -5.88 3.68 8.11
N MET A 163 -6.17 3.62 9.40
CA MET A 163 -7.19 2.72 9.96
C MET A 163 -8.58 3.00 9.37
N ALA A 164 -8.94 4.28 9.25
CA ALA A 164 -10.20 4.69 8.66
C ALA A 164 -10.28 4.38 7.17
N PHE A 165 -9.17 4.37 6.42
CA PHE A 165 -9.20 4.16 4.97
C PHE A 165 -8.89 2.74 4.52
N TRP A 166 -8.32 1.89 5.37
CA TRP A 166 -7.84 0.55 5.00
C TRP A 166 -8.89 -0.33 4.31
N PHE A 167 -10.08 -0.46 4.89
CA PHE A 167 -11.16 -1.31 4.35
C PHE A 167 -12.28 -0.53 3.67
N THR A 168 -12.31 0.79 3.85
CA THR A 168 -13.33 1.68 3.29
C THR A 168 -13.60 1.49 1.80
N PRO A 169 -12.60 1.39 0.91
CA PRO A 169 -12.89 1.28 -0.53
C PRO A 169 -13.64 -0.02 -0.87
N TYR A 170 -13.33 -1.11 -0.16
CA TYR A 170 -14.02 -2.40 -0.30
C TYR A 170 -15.46 -2.34 0.22
N LEU A 171 -15.67 -1.70 1.37
CA LEU A 171 -17.00 -1.52 1.97
C LEU A 171 -17.90 -0.62 1.10
N ILE A 172 -17.35 0.42 0.49
CA ILE A 172 -18.09 1.25 -0.46
C ILE A 172 -18.47 0.42 -1.69
N MET A 173 -17.51 -0.28 -2.29
CA MET A 173 -17.73 -1.02 -3.54
C MET A 173 -18.68 -2.21 -3.37
N TRP A 174 -18.47 -3.04 -2.34
CA TRP A 174 -19.16 -4.33 -2.20
C TRP A 174 -20.33 -4.30 -1.21
N HIS A 175 -20.42 -3.29 -0.34
CA HIS A 175 -21.55 -3.13 0.60
C HIS A 175 -22.36 -1.86 0.36
N GLY A 176 -22.05 -1.07 -0.68
CA GLY A 176 -22.84 0.10 -1.06
C GLY A 176 -22.91 1.18 0.02
N MET A 177 -21.93 1.21 0.94
CA MET A 177 -21.91 2.16 2.04
C MET A 177 -21.49 3.57 1.58
N SER A 178 -21.96 4.60 2.25
CA SER A 178 -21.41 5.96 2.10
C SER A 178 -19.97 6.01 2.63
N ALA A 179 -19.16 6.94 2.12
CA ALA A 179 -17.75 7.06 2.51
C ALA A 179 -17.57 7.24 4.02
N SER A 180 -18.38 8.09 4.66
CA SER A 180 -18.31 8.33 6.11
C SER A 180 -18.64 7.09 6.93
N LYS A 181 -19.71 6.38 6.59
CA LYS A 181 -20.11 5.14 7.26
C LYS A 181 -19.04 4.06 7.09
N ALA A 182 -18.56 3.86 5.86
CA ALA A 182 -17.51 2.89 5.56
C ALA A 182 -16.22 3.19 6.33
N SER A 183 -15.79 4.46 6.43
CA SER A 183 -14.62 4.86 7.22
C SER A 183 -14.76 4.59 8.70
N PHE A 184 -15.94 4.84 9.27
CA PHE A 184 -16.23 4.49 10.67
C PHE A 184 -16.10 2.98 10.91
N TYR A 185 -16.71 2.16 10.05
CA TYR A 185 -16.62 0.70 10.17
C TYR A 185 -15.18 0.18 9.97
N SER A 186 -14.43 0.74 9.02
CA SER A 186 -13.02 0.41 8.79
C SER A 186 -12.18 0.71 10.03
N PHE A 187 -12.33 1.89 10.62
CA PHE A 187 -11.57 2.29 11.80
C PHE A 187 -11.75 1.30 12.95
N PHE A 188 -13.00 0.98 13.31
CA PHE A 188 -13.28 0.05 14.40
C PHE A 188 -12.93 -1.41 14.05
N ALA A 189 -13.02 -1.81 12.78
CA ALA A 189 -12.56 -3.12 12.32
C ALA A 189 -11.06 -3.29 12.54
N VAL A 190 -10.26 -2.31 12.10
CA VAL A 190 -8.80 -2.31 12.28
C VAL A 190 -8.44 -2.22 13.75
N TRP A 191 -9.13 -1.38 14.54
CA TRP A 191 -8.89 -1.26 15.98
C TRP A 191 -9.14 -2.58 16.72
N ARG A 192 -10.26 -3.26 16.41
CA ARG A 192 -10.59 -4.57 16.97
C ARG A 192 -9.58 -5.65 16.53
N ALA A 193 -9.07 -5.56 15.31
CA ALA A 193 -8.07 -6.46 14.74
C ALA A 193 -6.61 -6.03 14.97
N ARG A 194 -6.33 -5.07 15.87
CA ARG A 194 -4.99 -4.45 16.02
C ARG A 194 -3.85 -5.45 16.21
N MET A 195 -4.09 -6.55 16.93
CA MET A 195 -3.06 -7.58 17.16
C MET A 195 -2.76 -8.38 15.89
N ALA A 196 -3.76 -8.64 15.06
CA ALA A 196 -3.57 -9.25 13.75
C ALA A 196 -2.83 -8.30 12.80
N PHE A 197 -3.11 -7.00 12.86
CA PHE A 197 -2.38 -6.00 12.10
C PHE A 197 -0.91 -5.89 12.52
N LEU A 198 -0.61 -5.93 13.83
CA LEU A 198 0.77 -5.93 14.32
C LEU A 198 1.55 -7.12 13.78
N THR A 199 1.01 -8.34 13.88
CA THR A 199 1.69 -9.53 13.35
C THR A 199 1.78 -9.53 11.83
N TYR A 200 0.80 -8.96 11.14
CA TYR A 200 0.85 -8.73 9.70
C TYR A 200 2.01 -7.80 9.31
N PHE A 201 2.17 -6.65 9.99
CA PHE A 201 3.30 -5.75 9.73
C PHE A 201 4.64 -6.39 10.06
N PHE A 202 4.77 -7.11 11.19
CA PHE A 202 5.98 -7.87 11.50
C PHE A 202 6.28 -8.95 10.46
N THR A 203 5.26 -9.64 9.97
CA THR A 203 5.39 -10.61 8.87
C THR A 203 5.91 -9.95 7.60
N CYS A 204 5.34 -8.81 7.22
CA CYS A 204 5.78 -8.06 6.04
C CYS A 204 7.23 -7.59 6.18
N ILE A 205 7.61 -7.03 7.34
CA ILE A 205 8.98 -6.60 7.61
C ILE A 205 9.94 -7.80 7.56
N ALA A 206 9.61 -8.90 8.23
CA ALA A 206 10.44 -10.11 8.22
C ALA A 206 10.60 -10.69 6.81
N LEU A 207 9.54 -10.71 6.01
CA LEU A 207 9.57 -11.17 4.61
C LEU A 207 10.46 -10.27 3.76
N LEU A 208 10.27 -8.95 3.82
CA LEU A 208 11.06 -7.98 3.05
C LEU A 208 12.53 -8.03 3.47
N MET A 209 12.82 -8.00 4.77
CA MET A 209 14.19 -8.14 5.28
C MET A 209 14.82 -9.45 4.85
N GLY A 210 14.09 -10.57 4.94
CA GLY A 210 14.58 -11.88 4.51
C GLY A 210 14.94 -11.93 3.03
N ILE A 211 14.07 -11.36 2.17
CA ILE A 211 14.31 -11.28 0.72
C ILE A 211 15.50 -10.35 0.43
N SER A 212 15.53 -9.16 1.02
CA SER A 212 16.63 -8.20 0.82
C SER A 212 17.97 -8.73 1.29
N LEU A 213 18.03 -9.38 2.46
CA LEU A 213 19.25 -10.01 2.97
C LEU A 213 19.68 -11.19 2.08
N GLY A 214 18.73 -12.05 1.68
CA GLY A 214 19.03 -13.17 0.79
C GLY A 214 19.61 -12.71 -0.55
N LEU A 215 19.01 -11.71 -1.17
CA LEU A 215 19.52 -11.12 -2.41
C LEU A 215 20.85 -10.41 -2.22
N GLY A 216 21.04 -9.69 -1.11
CA GLY A 216 22.32 -9.06 -0.79
C GLY A 216 23.46 -10.05 -0.61
N LEU A 217 23.20 -11.17 0.08
CA LEU A 217 24.16 -12.26 0.22
C LEU A 217 24.49 -12.90 -1.13
N LEU A 218 23.48 -13.18 -1.96
CA LEU A 218 23.70 -13.70 -3.32
C LEU A 218 24.52 -12.73 -4.19
N ALA A 219 24.23 -11.43 -4.11
CA ALA A 219 24.97 -10.40 -4.85
C ALA A 219 26.44 -10.33 -4.42
N SER A 220 26.74 -10.59 -3.15
CA SER A 220 28.12 -10.58 -2.62
C SER A 220 29.01 -11.71 -3.15
N LEU A 221 28.43 -12.78 -3.70
CA LEU A 221 29.18 -13.92 -4.22
C LEU A 221 29.95 -13.59 -5.50
N ASN A 222 29.36 -12.79 -6.41
CA ASN A 222 29.96 -12.40 -7.68
C ASN A 222 29.26 -11.17 -8.28
N ALA A 223 30.05 -10.25 -8.86
CA ALA A 223 29.57 -9.09 -9.61
C ALA A 223 28.58 -9.46 -10.73
N GLY A 224 28.75 -10.62 -11.38
CA GLY A 224 27.79 -11.11 -12.38
C GLY A 224 26.39 -11.36 -11.81
N ILE A 225 26.31 -11.95 -10.61
CA ILE A 225 25.04 -12.21 -9.90
C ILE A 225 24.42 -10.89 -9.45
N ALA A 226 25.23 -9.97 -8.91
CA ALA A 226 24.78 -8.63 -8.52
C ALA A 226 24.13 -7.88 -9.70
N SER A 227 24.74 -7.94 -10.88
CA SER A 227 24.19 -7.32 -12.10
C SER A 227 22.81 -7.89 -12.46
N VAL A 228 22.64 -9.22 -12.39
CA VAL A 228 21.36 -9.89 -12.66
C VAL A 228 20.30 -9.49 -11.63
N ILE A 229 20.65 -9.45 -10.34
CA ILE A 229 19.72 -9.01 -9.27
C ILE A 229 19.28 -7.56 -9.48
N ASN A 230 20.20 -6.68 -9.86
CA ASN A 230 19.87 -5.29 -10.19
C ASN A 230 18.94 -5.21 -11.41
N ALA A 231 19.21 -5.97 -12.47
CA ALA A 231 18.35 -6.03 -13.66
C ALA A 231 16.93 -6.55 -13.34
N LEU A 232 16.80 -7.46 -12.36
CA LEU A 232 15.52 -8.04 -11.93
C LEU A 232 14.82 -7.27 -10.81
N SER A 233 15.40 -6.15 -10.33
CA SER A 233 14.84 -5.41 -9.19
C SER A 233 13.45 -4.85 -9.49
N PHE A 234 13.20 -4.38 -10.71
CA PHE A 234 11.89 -3.86 -11.10
C PHE A 234 10.81 -4.97 -11.19
N PRO A 235 11.03 -6.10 -11.91
CA PRO A 235 10.11 -7.24 -11.86
C PRO A 235 9.86 -7.75 -10.44
N LEU A 236 10.90 -7.83 -9.61
CA LEU A 236 10.77 -8.27 -8.22
C LEU A 236 9.89 -7.30 -7.41
N MET A 237 10.06 -6.00 -7.61
CA MET A 237 9.21 -4.98 -6.96
C MET A 237 7.74 -5.17 -7.33
N ILE A 238 7.42 -5.43 -8.61
CA ILE A 238 6.05 -5.71 -9.03
C ILE A 238 5.50 -6.98 -8.35
N LEU A 239 6.30 -8.05 -8.25
CA LEU A 239 5.89 -9.28 -7.56
C LEU A 239 5.56 -9.02 -6.10
N LEU A 240 6.43 -8.29 -5.39
CA LEU A 240 6.23 -7.94 -3.98
C LEU A 240 4.99 -7.08 -3.78
N VAL A 241 4.80 -6.05 -4.60
CA VAL A 241 3.62 -5.20 -4.57
C VAL A 241 2.36 -6.02 -4.87
N THR A 242 2.44 -6.97 -5.80
CA THR A 242 1.30 -7.84 -6.14
C THR A 242 0.86 -8.69 -4.95
N VAL A 243 1.81 -9.34 -4.29
CA VAL A 243 1.52 -10.11 -3.06
C VAL A 243 0.96 -9.19 -1.97
N PHE A 244 1.46 -7.96 -1.85
CA PHE A 244 0.97 -6.99 -0.90
C PHE A 244 -0.48 -6.58 -1.17
N TYR A 245 -0.85 -6.30 -2.42
CA TYR A 245 -2.26 -6.04 -2.80
C TYR A 245 -3.16 -7.26 -2.57
N CYS A 246 -2.68 -8.47 -2.86
CA CYS A 246 -3.40 -9.70 -2.52
C CYS A 246 -3.63 -9.80 -1.01
N SER A 247 -2.64 -9.40 -0.20
CA SER A 247 -2.75 -9.43 1.26
C SER A 247 -3.74 -8.42 1.82
N PHE A 248 -3.94 -7.28 1.15
CA PHE A 248 -5.04 -6.37 1.49
C PHE A 248 -6.39 -7.02 1.25
N TYR A 249 -6.56 -7.69 0.11
CA TYR A 249 -7.78 -8.43 -0.18
C TYR A 249 -8.03 -9.56 0.82
N THR A 250 -7.04 -10.39 1.14
CA THR A 250 -7.21 -11.50 2.09
C THR A 250 -7.43 -11.01 3.52
N SER A 251 -6.83 -9.87 3.91
CA SER A 251 -7.13 -9.23 5.20
C SER A 251 -8.59 -8.75 5.27
N TYR A 252 -9.11 -8.22 4.16
CA TYR A 252 -10.52 -7.81 4.07
C TYR A 252 -11.45 -9.02 4.18
N SER A 253 -11.21 -10.07 3.37
CA SER A 253 -12.09 -11.24 3.34
C SER A 253 -12.09 -11.95 4.69
N ALA A 254 -10.95 -12.08 5.36
CA ALA A 254 -10.88 -12.68 6.69
C ALA A 254 -11.68 -11.89 7.75
N VAL A 255 -11.72 -10.56 7.67
CA VAL A 255 -12.40 -9.70 8.66
C VAL A 255 -13.91 -9.58 8.36
N PHE A 256 -14.28 -9.49 7.09
CA PHE A 256 -15.64 -9.13 6.66
C PHE A 256 -16.42 -10.25 5.98
N ASP A 257 -15.79 -11.10 5.18
CA ASP A 257 -16.49 -12.21 4.53
C ASP A 257 -16.72 -13.33 5.55
N ARG A 258 -17.92 -13.92 5.56
CA ARG A 258 -18.17 -15.09 6.41
C ARG A 258 -17.27 -16.23 5.92
N ALA A 259 -16.61 -16.93 6.83
CA ALA A 259 -16.07 -18.24 6.52
C ALA A 259 -17.25 -19.10 6.04
N GLU A 260 -17.37 -19.29 4.72
CA GLU A 260 -18.25 -20.31 4.19
C GLU A 260 -17.67 -21.63 4.71
N THR A 261 -18.31 -22.16 5.75
CA THR A 261 -18.16 -23.55 6.15
C THR A 261 -18.49 -24.37 4.93
N VAL A 262 -17.46 -24.88 4.26
CA VAL A 262 -17.60 -25.99 3.33
C VAL A 262 -18.10 -27.16 4.18
N VAL A 263 -19.40 -27.41 4.11
CA VAL A 263 -20.06 -28.61 4.64
C VAL A 263 -19.88 -29.73 3.62
#